data_AF-A0A843YVH9-F1
#
_entry.id   AF-A0A843YVH9-F1
#
_cell.length_a   1.000
_cell.length_b   1.000
_cell.length_c   1.000
_cell.angle_alpha   90.00
_cell.angle_beta   90.00
_cell.angle_gamma   90.00
#
_symmetry.space_group_name_H-M   'P 1'
#
loop_
_entity.id
_entity.type
_entity.pdbx_description
1 polymer ?
#
loop_
_entity_poly.entity_id
_entity_poly.type
_entity_poly.pdbx_seq_one_letter_code
_entity_poly.pdbx_strand_id
1 'polypeptide(L)'
;MAQVSAGGNAVQVTAGNDITVRGSGIAAINDLNMNAGNNVNILASQSTETDTALHQSTKSGLMSSGGIGFTVGNRSQDATQTSSAVTNNSSTVGSISGNANINAGNTYN
;
A
#
# COMPACT_ATOMS: atom_id res chain seq x y z
N MET A 1 24.14 -2.21 -10.24
CA MET A 1 23.17 -1.97 -11.33
C MET A 1 22.24 -3.17 -11.43
N ALA A 2 20.96 -2.95 -11.72
CA ALA A 2 19.98 -4.02 -11.96
C ALA A 2 19.57 -3.99 -13.44
N GLN A 3 19.52 -5.16 -14.08
CA GLN A 3 19.16 -5.33 -15.48
C GLN A 3 17.89 -6.18 -15.56
N VAL A 4 16.90 -5.67 -16.29
CA VAL A 4 15.67 -6.40 -16.63
C VAL A 4 15.69 -6.67 -18.12
N SER A 5 15.59 -7.93 -18.51
CA SER A 5 15.46 -8.34 -19.90
C SER A 5 14.16 -9.12 -20.06
N ALA A 6 13.30 -8.66 -20.96
CA ALA A 6 12.07 -9.35 -21.33
C ALA A 6 12.19 -9.77 -22.81
N GLY A 7 12.22 -11.08 -23.05
CA GLY A 7 12.42 -11.64 -24.39
C GLY A 7 11.48 -12.81 -24.62
N GLY A 8 10.63 -12.69 -25.65
CA GLY A 8 9.80 -13.77 -26.21
C GLY A 8 8.62 -14.25 -25.36
N ASN A 9 8.80 -14.42 -24.04
CA ASN A 9 7.78 -14.77 -23.04
C ASN A 9 8.40 -14.94 -21.63
N ALA A 10 9.74 -14.96 -21.51
CA ALA A 10 10.45 -15.08 -20.25
C ALA A 10 10.92 -13.72 -19.74
N VAL A 11 10.94 -13.56 -18.41
CA VAL A 11 11.41 -12.35 -17.72
C VAL A 11 12.64 -12.71 -16.91
N GLN A 12 13.73 -11.99 -17.13
CA GLN A 12 14.96 -12.15 -16.35
C GLN A 12 15.32 -10.84 -15.66
N VAL A 13 15.41 -10.89 -14.33
CA VAL A 13 15.75 -9.78 -13.45
C VAL A 13 17.04 -10.15 -12.74
N THR A 14 18.11 -9.41 -12.97
CA THR A 14 19.39 -9.63 -12.29
C THR A 14 19.86 -8.34 -11.64
N ALA A 15 20.18 -8.39 -10.35
CA ALA A 15 20.76 -7.26 -9.62
C ALA A 15 22.05 -7.68 -8.92
N GLY A 16 23.08 -6.84 -9.03
CA GLY A 16 24.38 -7.12 -8.38
C GLY A 16 24.34 -7.14 -6.84
N ASN A 17 23.30 -6.55 -6.23
CA ASN A 17 23.12 -6.51 -4.77
C ASN A 17 21.73 -7.03 -4.42
N ASP A 18 20.73 -6.15 -4.29
CA ASP A 18 19.40 -6.55 -3.83
C ASP A 18 18.35 -6.35 -4.92
N ILE A 19 17.33 -7.21 -4.94
CA ILE A 19 16.10 -7.05 -5.71
C ILE A 19 14.98 -6.73 -4.73
N THR A 20 14.21 -5.66 -4.98
CA THR A 20 13.08 -5.28 -4.14
C THR A 20 11.83 -5.07 -4.99
N VAL A 21 10.79 -5.84 -4.71
CA VAL A 21 9.44 -5.72 -5.28
C VAL A 21 8.54 -5.21 -4.17
N ARG A 22 8.00 -3.99 -4.30
CA ARG A 22 7.17 -3.37 -3.25
C ARG A 22 5.84 -2.86 -3.78
N GLY A 23 4.73 -3.35 -3.22
CA GLY A 23 3.37 -3.16 -3.73
C GLY A 23 3.26 -3.30 -5.24
N SER A 24 3.97 -4.28 -5.81
CA SER A 24 4.12 -4.43 -7.26
C SER A 24 3.98 -5.89 -7.65
N GLY A 25 3.52 -6.12 -8.88
CA GLY A 25 3.39 -7.45 -9.47
C GLY A 25 4.42 -7.67 -10.58
N ILE A 26 5.22 -8.74 -10.51
CA ILE A 26 6.04 -9.21 -11.64
C ILE A 26 5.47 -10.54 -12.14
N ALA A 27 4.97 -10.56 -13.37
CA ALA A 27 4.46 -11.75 -14.01
C ALA A 27 5.24 -12.06 -15.30
N ALA A 28 5.78 -13.27 -15.40
CA ALA A 28 6.33 -13.81 -16.64
C ALA A 28 5.34 -14.76 -17.31
N ILE A 29 5.36 -14.88 -18.64
CA ILE A 29 4.47 -15.81 -19.34
C ILE A 29 5.02 -17.23 -19.28
N ASN A 30 6.30 -17.42 -19.63
CA ASN A 30 6.99 -18.69 -19.45
C ASN A 30 7.74 -18.68 -18.13
N ASP A 31 9.05 -18.39 -18.14
CA ASP A 31 9.87 -18.46 -16.95
C ASP A 31 10.18 -17.07 -16.39
N LEU A 32 10.04 -16.92 -15.07
CA LEU A 32 10.55 -15.78 -14.32
C LEU A 32 11.86 -16.21 -13.67
N ASN A 33 12.95 -15.47 -13.95
CA ASN A 33 14.25 -15.73 -13.34
C ASN A 33 14.75 -14.47 -12.64
N MET A 34 14.83 -14.53 -11.31
CA MET A 34 15.21 -13.40 -10.47
C MET A 34 16.49 -13.73 -9.71
N ASN A 35 17.58 -13.03 -9.99
CA ASN A 35 18.90 -13.28 -9.41
C ASN A 35 19.42 -12.03 -8.70
N ALA A 36 19.42 -12.05 -7.36
CA ALA A 36 20.03 -11.00 -6.55
C ALA A 36 21.37 -11.48 -5.99
N GLY A 37 22.41 -10.64 -6.07
CA GLY A 37 23.71 -10.92 -5.46
C GLY A 37 23.64 -11.11 -3.94
N ASN A 38 22.70 -10.45 -3.28
CA ASN A 38 22.46 -10.45 -1.84
C ASN A 38 21.02 -10.87 -1.54
N ASN A 39 20.06 -9.93 -1.48
CA ASN A 39 18.71 -10.23 -0.99
C ASN A 39 17.63 -10.04 -2.06
N VAL A 40 16.58 -10.84 -2.00
CA VAL A 40 15.32 -10.61 -2.71
C VAL A 40 14.26 -10.26 -1.68
N ASN A 41 13.63 -9.10 -1.83
CA ASN A 41 12.61 -8.59 -0.92
C ASN A 41 11.29 -8.37 -1.66
N ILE A 42 10.22 -9.05 -1.27
CA ILE A 42 8.88 -8.97 -1.85
C ILE A 42 7.93 -8.44 -0.79
N LEU A 43 7.87 -7.12 -0.72
CA LEU A 43 7.25 -6.39 0.37
C LEU A 43 5.88 -5.85 -0.04
N ALA A 44 4.90 -5.83 0.84
CA ALA A 44 3.71 -5.01 0.61
C ALA A 44 4.10 -3.52 0.63
N SER A 45 3.49 -2.71 -0.24
CA SER A 45 3.53 -1.24 -0.10
C SER A 45 2.41 -0.80 0.82
N GLN A 46 2.64 0.18 1.67
CA GLN A 46 1.62 0.75 2.54
C GLN A 46 1.30 2.17 2.07
N SER A 47 0.04 2.42 1.75
CA SER A 47 -0.48 3.75 1.40
C SER A 47 -1.41 4.18 2.51
N THR A 48 -1.13 5.32 3.15
CA THR A 48 -2.01 5.89 4.18
C THR A 48 -2.91 6.94 3.52
N GLU A 49 -4.18 6.63 3.35
CA GLU A 49 -5.19 7.59 2.94
C GLU A 49 -5.81 8.22 4.19
N THR A 50 -5.63 9.53 4.36
CA THR A 50 -6.24 10.27 5.47
C THR A 50 -7.46 11.00 4.93
N ASP A 51 -8.62 10.35 5.01
CA ASP A 51 -9.89 11.00 4.71
C ASP A 51 -10.31 11.86 5.90
N THR A 52 -10.05 13.16 5.79
CA THR A 52 -10.59 14.13 6.75
C THR A 52 -11.99 14.51 6.29
N ALA A 53 -12.97 13.65 6.59
CA ALA A 53 -14.38 13.99 6.43
C ALA A 53 -14.76 15.01 7.52
N LEU A 54 -14.49 16.30 7.25
CA LEU A 54 -14.91 17.43 8.06
C LEU A 54 -16.43 17.59 7.87
N HIS A 55 -17.20 16.68 8.47
CA HIS A 55 -18.65 16.81 8.59
C HIS A 55 -18.94 17.83 9.69
N GLN A 56 -18.57 19.08 9.43
CA GLN A 56 -18.96 20.22 10.24
C GLN A 56 -20.44 20.50 9.93
N SER A 57 -21.31 19.63 10.46
CA SER A 57 -22.72 19.97 10.63
C SER A 57 -22.78 20.99 11.75
N THR A 58 -22.45 22.25 11.43
CA THR A 58 -22.96 23.38 12.17
C THR A 58 -24.48 23.24 12.18
N LYS A 59 -25.03 22.64 13.23
CA LYS A 59 -26.36 23.03 13.74
C LYS A 59 -26.25 24.45 14.31
N SER A 60 -25.70 25.36 13.52
CA SER A 60 -25.95 26.79 13.61
C SER A 60 -27.32 26.95 12.96
N GLY A 61 -28.37 27.13 13.75
CA GLY A 61 -29.67 27.31 13.13
C GLY A 61 -30.87 27.53 14.04
N LEU A 62 -31.16 26.66 15.02
CA LEU A 62 -32.53 26.56 15.52
C LEU A 62 -32.70 26.39 17.04
N MET A 63 -31.76 26.85 17.86
CA MET A 63 -32.02 27.02 19.32
C MET A 63 -32.67 28.37 19.64
N SER A 64 -33.27 29.04 18.64
CA SER A 64 -33.75 30.43 18.74
C SER A 64 -35.24 30.60 19.05
N SER A 65 -36.04 29.55 19.25
CA SER A 65 -37.49 29.75 19.45
C SER A 65 -38.09 28.93 20.60
N GLY A 66 -38.04 29.52 21.80
CA GLY A 66 -39.15 29.45 22.75
C GLY A 66 -39.08 28.35 23.81
N GLY A 67 -38.42 28.63 24.94
CA GLY A 67 -38.58 27.83 26.17
C GLY A 67 -37.41 27.99 27.13
N ILE A 68 -37.70 28.46 28.34
CA ILE A 68 -36.75 28.78 29.40
C ILE A 68 -35.93 27.53 29.79
N GLY A 69 -34.61 27.56 29.58
CA GLY A 69 -33.70 26.52 30.04
C GLY A 69 -32.25 26.92 29.83
N PHE A 70 -31.55 27.31 30.90
CA PHE A 70 -30.11 27.56 30.89
C PHE A 70 -29.38 26.29 30.46
N THR A 71 -28.90 26.22 29.21
CA THR A 71 -27.99 25.17 28.76
C THR A 71 -26.59 25.77 28.65
N VAL A 72 -25.86 25.81 29.77
CA VAL A 72 -24.40 25.94 29.76
C VAL A 72 -23.86 24.58 29.36
N GLY A 73 -23.48 24.45 28.09
CA GLY A 73 -23.09 23.17 27.53
C GLY A 73 -22.26 23.33 26.28
N ASN A 74 -21.10 23.97 26.38
CA ASN A 74 -20.07 23.87 25.34
C ASN A 74 -19.41 22.49 25.45
N ARG A 75 -20.12 21.42 25.09
CA ARG A 75 -19.47 20.14 24.79
C ARG A 75 -19.20 20.11 23.29
N SER A 76 -18.16 20.84 22.88
CA SER A 76 -17.48 20.59 21.61
C SER A 76 -16.89 19.19 21.69
N GLN A 77 -17.66 18.21 21.26
CA GLN A 77 -17.13 16.88 21.02
C GLN A 77 -16.72 16.89 19.56
N ASP A 78 -15.58 17.53 19.30
CA ASP A 78 -14.83 17.33 18.08
C ASP A 78 -14.31 15.90 18.11
N ALA A 79 -15.21 14.95 17.82
CA ALA A 79 -14.80 13.68 17.28
C ALA A 79 -14.36 13.96 15.85
N THR A 80 -13.21 14.62 15.70
CA THR A 80 -12.46 14.58 14.46
C THR A 80 -12.03 13.13 14.32
N GLN A 81 -12.93 12.31 13.77
CA GLN A 81 -12.67 10.92 13.42
C GLN A 81 -11.72 10.98 12.23
N THR A 82 -10.44 11.21 12.52
CA THR A 82 -9.37 11.07 11.55
C THR A 82 -9.28 9.58 11.27
N SER A 83 -10.02 9.12 10.27
CA SER A 83 -9.95 7.75 9.82
C SER A 83 -8.78 7.68 8.85
N SER A 84 -7.60 7.36 9.37
CA SER A 84 -6.47 6.97 8.53
C SER A 84 -6.73 5.56 8.01
N ALA A 85 -7.14 5.45 6.75
CA ALA A 85 -7.22 4.18 6.06
C ALA A 85 -5.81 3.78 5.64
N VAL A 86 -5.25 2.77 6.30
CA VAL A 86 -3.97 2.18 5.90
C VAL A 86 -4.27 1.10 4.86
N THR A 87 -3.98 1.39 3.60
CA THR A 87 -4.15 0.47 2.48
C THR A 87 -2.82 -0.25 2.22
N ASN A 88 -2.77 -1.55 2.51
CA ASN A 88 -1.63 -2.39 2.16
C ASN A 88 -1.81 -2.91 0.72
N ASN A 89 -0.97 -2.45 -0.20
CA ASN A 89 -0.89 -3.01 -1.54
C ASN A 89 0.07 -4.19 -1.54
N SER A 90 -0.46 -5.40 -1.72
CA SER A 90 0.33 -6.64 -1.76
C SER A 90 1.31 -6.65 -2.94
N SER A 91 2.42 -7.38 -2.79
CA SER A 91 3.32 -7.70 -3.92
C SER A 91 3.13 -9.13 -4.37
N THR A 92 3.25 -9.36 -5.67
CA THR A 92 3.17 -10.70 -6.26
C THR A 92 4.30 -10.91 -7.25
N VAL A 93 4.86 -12.11 -7.28
CA VAL A 93 5.81 -12.54 -8.31
C VAL A 93 5.47 -13.95 -8.76
N GLY A 94 5.54 -14.19 -10.06
CA GLY A 94 5.24 -15.51 -10.58
C GLY A 94 5.35 -15.64 -12.08
N SER A 95 5.11 -16.86 -12.53
CA SER A 95 5.03 -17.27 -13.93
C SER A 95 3.63 -17.80 -14.24
N ILE A 96 3.15 -17.57 -15.45
CA ILE A 96 1.81 -18.02 -15.89
C ILE A 96 1.86 -19.47 -16.40
N SER A 97 2.88 -19.81 -17.18
CA SER A 97 2.97 -21.08 -17.92
C SER A 97 4.31 -21.82 -17.75
N GLY A 98 5.29 -21.20 -17.10
CA GLY A 98 6.56 -21.82 -16.73
C GLY A 98 6.84 -21.68 -15.24
N ASN A 99 8.12 -21.59 -14.86
CA ASN A 99 8.55 -21.60 -13.46
C ASN A 99 8.99 -20.20 -12.97
N ALA A 100 8.79 -19.96 -11.68
CA ALA A 100 9.32 -18.78 -10.98
C ALA A 100 10.57 -19.18 -10.19
N ASN A 101 11.74 -18.92 -10.76
CA ASN A 101 13.03 -19.17 -10.13
C ASN A 101 13.52 -17.88 -9.45
N ILE A 102 13.58 -17.90 -8.12
CA ILE A 102 14.04 -16.77 -7.31
C ILE A 102 15.29 -17.20 -6.56
N ASN A 103 16.42 -16.62 -6.94
CA ASN A 103 17.72 -16.83 -6.32
C ASN A 103 18.14 -15.58 -5.57
N ALA A 104 18.19 -15.68 -4.24
CA ALA A 104 18.81 -14.69 -3.38
C ALA A 104 20.15 -15.24 -2.89
N GLY A 105 21.24 -14.47 -3.06
CA GLY A 105 22.55 -14.87 -2.55
C GLY A 105 22.60 -15.02 -1.02
N ASN A 106 21.70 -14.37 -0.30
CA ASN A 106 21.71 -14.31 1.17
C ASN A 106 20.31 -14.50 1.78
N THR A 107 19.32 -13.66 1.46
CA THR A 107 18.00 -13.72 2.12
C THR A 107 16.86 -13.45 1.16
N TYR A 108 15.79 -14.23 1.30
CA TYR A 108 14.51 -14.04 0.62
C TYR A 108 13.45 -13.63 1.66
N ASN A 109 12.88 -12.44 1.50
CA ASN A 109 11.88 -11.84 2.42
C ASN A 109 10.59 -11.47 1.70
#